data_AF-A0A2E6Q2V4-F1
#
_entry.id   AF-A0A2E6Q2V4-F1
#
_cell.length_a   1.000
_cell.length_b   1.000
_cell.length_c   1.000
_cell.angle_alpha   90.00
_cell.angle_beta   90.00
_cell.angle_gamma   90.00
#
_symmetry.space_group_name_H-M   'P 1'
#
loop_
_entity.id
_entity.type
_entity.pdbx_description
1 polymer ?
#
loop_
_entity_poly.entity_id
_entity_poly.type
_entity_poly.pdbx_seq_one_letter_code
_entity_poly.pdbx_strand_id
1 'polypeptide(L)'
;MKVAWILAKSRWRERPGTLLLLSLAMALAAAVPLGTNRAVQREVQKLRQQTQGIPLVVGAGDAGQTDLVLAALDFEPRSIPTVGWGLVEAARQDVPDGVLPMHLGHQAFGVRLVGTESEIASTLGLQLATGRWCIRPGEIVAGADTPLDRFSLGQIVESEAPRKFALQAPPTQRLRVVGRCLPTGSSADGVAWTNLTTAWVLDGLYHAHQTASEQPESSTEQRQILTPNTPLVRNLYEQDGSGLHAQISKDELPVHLLRITPQDQRSRTMVRTNLKLAYGAMTAVPEKVADELAESFAARAKLVQLAVVVPGLGVTLLTLLVVWLDWQRRQTEHAGLRRLGASQRTLVSSFVLELLGTAVISVMLASGLTVALSIFAARWVM
;
A
#
# COMPACT_ATOMS: atom_id res chain seq x y z
N MET A 1 33.73 28.49 33.96
CA MET A 1 32.43 28.21 33.32
C MET A 1 31.51 29.42 33.25
N LYS A 2 31.13 30.09 34.36
CA LYS A 2 30.21 31.25 34.32
C LYS A 2 30.66 32.38 33.39
N VAL A 3 31.94 32.76 33.44
CA VAL A 3 32.51 33.82 32.58
C VAL A 3 32.51 33.42 31.10
N ALA A 4 32.83 32.16 30.78
CA ALA A 4 32.80 31.63 29.43
C ALA A 4 31.37 31.59 28.83
N TRP A 5 30.37 31.28 29.65
CA TRP A 5 28.96 31.33 29.26
C TRP A 5 28.49 32.76 28.94
N ILE A 6 28.89 33.74 29.76
CA ILE A 6 28.54 35.15 29.53
C ILE A 6 29.17 35.66 28.22
N LEU A 7 30.43 35.29 27.96
CA LEU A 7 31.12 35.63 26.70
C LEU A 7 30.50 34.94 25.48
N ALA A 8 30.10 33.67 25.59
CA ALA A 8 29.39 32.98 24.52
C ALA A 8 28.02 33.63 24.23
N LYS A 9 27.27 33.98 25.29
CA LYS A 9 25.96 34.64 25.18
C LYS A 9 26.07 36.03 24.54
N SER A 10 27.08 36.82 24.86
CA SER A 10 27.27 38.14 24.23
C SER A 10 27.56 38.00 22.74
N ARG A 11 28.43 37.05 22.37
CA ARG A 11 28.77 36.74 20.97
C ARG A 11 27.56 36.30 20.15
N TRP A 12 26.68 35.47 20.73
CA TRP A 12 25.42 35.09 20.06
C TRP A 12 24.50 36.28 19.77
N ARG A 13 24.51 37.30 20.64
CA ARG A 13 23.69 38.49 20.48
C ARG A 13 24.25 39.46 19.44
N GLU A 14 25.56 39.46 19.22
CA GLU A 14 26.23 40.32 18.23
C GLU A 14 26.03 39.83 16.79
N ARG A 15 25.88 38.51 16.57
CA ARG A 15 25.76 37.93 15.21
C ARG A 15 24.66 36.86 15.09
N PRO A 16 23.40 37.20 15.37
CA PRO A 16 22.30 36.23 15.31
C PRO A 16 22.11 35.69 13.88
N GLY A 17 22.26 36.53 12.84
CA GLY A 17 22.05 36.12 11.45
C GLY A 17 23.01 35.05 10.96
N THR A 18 24.32 35.16 11.26
CA THR A 18 25.31 34.17 10.85
C THR A 18 25.10 32.84 11.57
N LEU A 19 24.88 32.87 12.88
CA LEU A 19 24.65 31.64 13.66
C LEU A 19 23.35 30.95 13.24
N LEU A 20 22.31 31.74 12.96
CA LEU A 20 21.03 31.21 12.46
C LEU A 20 21.20 30.58 11.07
N LEU A 21 21.87 31.25 10.12
CA LEU A 21 22.15 30.70 8.80
C LEU A 21 22.96 29.40 8.86
N LEU A 22 24.02 29.35 9.67
CA LEU A 22 24.82 28.15 9.87
C LEU A 22 24.01 27.02 10.51
N SER A 23 23.22 27.34 11.54
CA SER A 23 22.36 26.35 12.20
C SER A 23 21.27 25.82 11.26
N LEU A 24 20.73 26.67 10.38
CA LEU A 24 19.72 26.28 9.39
C LEU A 24 20.33 25.43 8.28
N ALA A 25 21.52 25.79 7.78
CA ALA A 25 22.23 24.99 6.78
C ALA A 25 22.57 23.59 7.31
N MET A 26 23.07 23.52 8.55
CA MET A 26 23.37 22.27 9.23
C MET A 26 22.09 21.46 9.50
N ALA A 27 21.00 22.14 9.89
CA ALA A 27 19.70 21.52 10.11
C ALA A 27 19.14 20.92 8.81
N LEU A 28 19.20 21.63 7.69
CA LEU A 28 18.77 21.14 6.38
C LEU A 28 19.59 19.93 5.93
N ALA A 29 20.91 19.99 6.07
CA ALA A 29 21.81 18.89 5.74
C ALA A 29 21.51 17.62 6.55
N ALA A 30 21.15 17.75 7.82
CA ALA A 30 20.80 16.64 8.69
C ALA A 30 19.35 16.15 8.54
N ALA A 31 18.40 17.06 8.27
CA ALA A 31 16.97 16.76 8.23
C ALA A 31 16.60 15.83 7.06
N VAL A 32 17.25 15.97 5.90
CA VAL A 32 16.98 15.13 4.73
C VAL A 32 17.29 13.65 4.99
N PRO A 33 18.52 13.24 5.38
CA PRO A 33 18.83 11.81 5.57
C PRO A 33 18.06 11.21 6.75
N LEU A 34 17.86 11.97 7.83
CA LEU A 34 17.08 11.52 8.99
C LEU A 34 15.59 11.38 8.65
N GLY A 35 15.04 12.31 7.89
CA GLY A 35 13.65 12.28 7.43
C GLY A 35 13.38 11.09 6.52
N THR A 36 14.22 10.92 5.49
CA THR A 36 14.09 9.80 4.53
C THR A 36 14.21 8.45 5.23
N ASN A 37 15.16 8.27 6.15
CA ASN A 37 15.29 7.00 6.89
C ASN A 37 14.08 6.70 7.76
N ARG A 38 13.56 7.70 8.47
CA ARG A 38 12.36 7.51 9.29
C ARG A 38 11.14 7.20 8.43
N ALA A 39 10.99 7.85 7.27
CA ALA A 39 9.90 7.58 6.34
C ALA A 39 9.97 6.14 5.81
N VAL A 40 11.13 5.70 5.30
CA VAL A 40 11.31 4.33 4.79
C VAL A 40 11.08 3.29 5.88
N GLN A 41 11.61 3.51 7.10
CA GLN A 41 11.40 2.57 8.21
C GLN A 41 9.94 2.43 8.60
N ARG A 42 9.17 3.54 8.60
CA ARG A 42 7.73 3.51 8.88
C ARG A 42 6.97 2.69 7.83
N GLU A 43 7.24 2.92 6.55
CA GLU A 43 6.59 2.18 5.47
C GLU A 43 6.94 0.69 5.51
N VAL A 44 8.20 0.34 5.76
CA VAL A 44 8.65 -1.05 5.93
C VAL A 44 7.98 -1.71 7.13
N GLN A 45 7.89 -1.02 8.27
CA GLN A 45 7.23 -1.57 9.45
C GLN A 45 5.74 -1.82 9.19
N LYS A 46 5.06 -0.88 8.52
CA LYS A 46 3.66 -1.03 8.14
C LYS A 46 3.47 -2.21 7.18
N LEU A 47 4.32 -2.34 6.17
CA LEU A 47 4.28 -3.46 5.23
C LEU A 47 4.50 -4.80 5.95
N ARG A 48 5.49 -4.89 6.84
CA ARG A 48 5.74 -6.09 7.65
C ARG A 48 4.56 -6.47 8.54
N GLN A 49 3.94 -5.50 9.20
CA GLN A 49 2.75 -5.74 10.02
C GLN A 49 1.59 -6.31 9.19
N GLN A 50 1.41 -5.81 7.97
CA GLN A 50 0.36 -6.30 7.07
C GLN A 50 0.67 -7.68 6.47
N THR A 51 1.95 -8.02 6.24
CA THR A 51 2.33 -9.32 5.65
C THR A 51 2.40 -10.46 6.66
N GLN A 52 2.54 -10.19 7.97
CA GLN A 52 2.58 -11.20 9.02
C GLN A 52 1.34 -12.11 9.05
N GLY A 53 0.17 -11.59 8.66
CA GLY A 53 -1.08 -12.37 8.59
C GLY A 53 -1.26 -13.21 7.34
N ILE A 54 -0.35 -13.12 6.34
CA ILE A 54 -0.48 -13.81 5.06
C ILE A 54 0.71 -14.77 4.89
N PRO A 55 0.54 -16.07 5.20
CA PRO A 55 1.68 -16.99 5.28
C PRO A 55 2.21 -17.46 3.92
N LEU A 56 1.36 -17.55 2.89
CA LEU A 56 1.76 -17.91 1.52
C LEU A 56 0.76 -17.32 0.50
N VAL A 57 1.29 -16.80 -0.61
CA VAL A 57 0.50 -16.38 -1.77
C VAL A 57 0.97 -17.13 -3.00
N VAL A 58 0.04 -17.57 -3.83
CA VAL A 58 0.31 -18.33 -5.07
C VAL A 58 -0.42 -17.68 -6.24
N GLY A 59 0.21 -17.63 -7.40
CA GLY A 59 -0.38 -17.12 -8.64
C GLY A 59 0.29 -17.74 -9.88
N ALA A 60 0.04 -17.13 -11.04
CA ALA A 60 0.62 -17.59 -12.30
C ALA A 60 2.16 -17.59 -12.25
N GLY A 61 2.79 -18.50 -13.00
CA GLY A 61 4.25 -18.69 -12.97
C GLY A 61 5.06 -17.47 -13.43
N ASP A 62 4.48 -16.66 -14.31
CA ASP A 62 5.01 -15.41 -14.84
C ASP A 62 4.63 -14.18 -13.99
N ALA A 63 3.86 -14.36 -12.91
CA ALA A 63 3.58 -13.29 -11.96
C ALA A 63 4.87 -12.89 -11.22
N GLY A 64 5.14 -11.60 -11.14
CA GLY A 64 6.20 -11.07 -10.26
C GLY A 64 5.87 -11.35 -8.79
N GLN A 65 6.85 -11.82 -8.01
CA GLN A 65 6.67 -12.12 -6.58
C GLN A 65 6.15 -10.90 -5.79
N THR A 66 6.71 -9.73 -6.08
CA THR A 66 6.30 -8.45 -5.50
C THR A 66 4.87 -8.10 -5.86
N ASP A 67 4.52 -8.17 -7.14
CA ASP A 67 3.17 -7.82 -7.60
C ASP A 67 2.14 -8.75 -6.98
N LEU A 68 2.45 -10.05 -6.91
CA LEU A 68 1.60 -11.05 -6.28
C LEU A 68 1.33 -10.75 -4.80
N VAL A 69 2.35 -10.36 -4.04
CA VAL A 69 2.20 -9.99 -2.62
C VAL A 69 1.42 -8.68 -2.49
N LEU A 70 1.73 -7.67 -3.32
CA LEU A 70 1.03 -6.39 -3.27
C LEU A 70 -0.44 -6.54 -3.64
N ALA A 71 -0.76 -7.31 -4.68
CA ALA A 71 -2.13 -7.62 -5.09
C ALA A 71 -2.89 -8.39 -4.02
N ALA A 72 -2.21 -9.32 -3.33
CA ALA A 72 -2.81 -9.96 -2.18
C ALA A 72 -3.11 -8.92 -1.09
N LEU A 73 -2.25 -7.92 -0.86
CA LEU A 73 -2.46 -6.91 0.17
C LEU A 73 -3.52 -5.88 -0.17
N ASP A 74 -3.59 -5.37 -1.40
CA ASP A 74 -4.47 -4.24 -1.76
C ASP A 74 -5.63 -4.60 -2.69
N PHE A 75 -5.72 -5.87 -3.07
CA PHE A 75 -6.74 -6.43 -3.96
C PHE A 75 -6.75 -5.82 -5.38
N GLU A 76 -5.61 -5.29 -5.82
CA GLU A 76 -5.41 -4.80 -7.19
C GLU A 76 -4.61 -5.82 -8.00
N PRO A 77 -5.08 -6.28 -9.17
CA PRO A 77 -4.41 -7.35 -9.91
C PRO A 77 -3.02 -6.98 -10.43
N ARG A 78 -2.66 -5.70 -10.59
CA ARG A 78 -1.31 -5.25 -11.03
C ARG A 78 -0.75 -6.03 -12.22
N SER A 79 -1.60 -6.36 -13.20
CA SER A 79 -1.28 -7.18 -14.38
C SER A 79 -0.86 -8.64 -14.12
N ILE A 80 -1.14 -9.19 -12.94
CA ILE A 80 -0.95 -10.61 -12.63
C ILE A 80 -1.89 -11.45 -13.53
N PRO A 81 -1.36 -12.43 -14.27
CA PRO A 81 -2.18 -13.33 -15.07
C PRO A 81 -3.03 -14.27 -14.21
N THR A 82 -4.14 -14.72 -14.76
CA THR A 82 -5.02 -15.68 -14.09
C THR A 82 -4.48 -17.11 -14.23
N VAL A 83 -4.73 -17.92 -13.21
CA VAL A 83 -4.52 -19.37 -13.20
C VAL A 83 -5.87 -20.09 -13.17
N GLY A 84 -5.93 -21.30 -13.71
CA GLY A 84 -7.15 -22.12 -13.68
C GLY A 84 -7.46 -22.66 -12.29
N TRP A 85 -8.74 -22.94 -12.03
CA TRP A 85 -9.25 -23.55 -10.81
C TRP A 85 -8.58 -24.87 -10.44
N GLY A 86 -8.02 -25.61 -11.40
CA GLY A 86 -7.23 -26.81 -11.11
C GLY A 86 -6.08 -26.57 -10.12
N LEU A 87 -5.49 -25.36 -10.11
CA LEU A 87 -4.49 -24.98 -9.12
C LEU A 87 -5.08 -24.85 -7.70
N VAL A 88 -6.33 -24.37 -7.58
CA VAL A 88 -7.05 -24.26 -6.31
C VAL A 88 -7.31 -25.65 -5.74
N GLU A 89 -7.79 -26.58 -6.57
CA GLU A 89 -8.03 -27.97 -6.14
C GLU A 89 -6.72 -28.67 -5.75
N ALA A 90 -5.64 -28.47 -6.51
CA ALA A 90 -4.32 -29.00 -6.15
C ALA A 90 -3.81 -28.43 -4.81
N ALA A 91 -4.00 -27.14 -4.57
CA ALA A 91 -3.61 -26.52 -3.29
C ALA A 91 -4.43 -27.08 -2.12
N ARG A 92 -5.72 -27.38 -2.33
CA ARG A 92 -6.61 -27.97 -1.31
C ARG A 92 -6.28 -29.41 -0.97
N GLN A 93 -5.69 -30.17 -1.90
CA GLN A 93 -5.19 -31.52 -1.59
C GLN A 93 -4.10 -31.48 -0.52
N ASP A 94 -3.26 -30.45 -0.55
CA ASP A 94 -2.18 -30.28 0.43
C ASP A 94 -2.64 -29.51 1.70
N VAL A 95 -3.54 -28.53 1.57
CA VAL A 95 -4.07 -27.71 2.68
C VAL A 95 -5.59 -27.51 2.52
N PRO A 96 -6.42 -28.44 2.99
CA PRO A 96 -7.87 -28.43 2.74
C PRO A 96 -8.59 -27.15 3.19
N ASP A 97 -8.33 -26.70 4.42
CA ASP A 97 -9.07 -25.60 5.06
C ASP A 97 -8.36 -24.24 4.99
N GLY A 98 -7.23 -24.18 4.28
CA GLY A 98 -6.34 -23.02 4.28
C GLY A 98 -6.26 -22.29 2.95
N VAL A 99 -7.00 -22.70 1.92
CA VAL A 99 -6.87 -22.14 0.57
C VAL A 99 -8.03 -21.18 0.29
N LEU A 100 -7.69 -19.91 0.08
CA LEU A 100 -8.61 -18.84 -0.23
C LEU A 100 -8.30 -18.28 -1.64
N PRO A 101 -9.05 -18.68 -2.67
CA PRO A 101 -8.91 -18.15 -4.02
C PRO A 101 -9.48 -16.73 -4.13
N MET A 102 -8.84 -15.88 -4.93
CA MET A 102 -9.28 -14.52 -5.20
C MET A 102 -9.21 -14.19 -6.69
N HIS A 103 -10.32 -13.69 -7.21
CA HIS A 103 -10.44 -13.08 -8.53
C HIS A 103 -10.55 -11.56 -8.37
N LEU A 104 -9.69 -10.83 -9.08
CA LEU A 104 -9.52 -9.39 -8.95
C LEU A 104 -9.86 -8.70 -10.28
N GLY A 105 -9.89 -7.36 -10.28
CA GLY A 105 -9.91 -6.54 -11.50
C GLY A 105 -11.27 -5.99 -11.92
N HIS A 106 -12.37 -6.43 -11.32
CA HIS A 106 -13.67 -5.80 -11.54
C HIS A 106 -13.89 -4.61 -10.62
N GLN A 107 -14.74 -3.67 -11.05
CA GLN A 107 -15.10 -2.49 -10.28
C GLN A 107 -16.59 -2.20 -10.41
N ALA A 108 -17.11 -1.42 -9.47
CA ALA A 108 -18.44 -0.81 -9.52
C ALA A 108 -18.32 0.59 -8.92
N PHE A 109 -18.61 1.64 -9.69
CA PHE A 109 -18.47 3.04 -9.26
C PHE A 109 -17.10 3.34 -8.61
N GLY A 110 -16.02 2.84 -9.19
CA GLY A 110 -14.64 2.98 -8.71
C GLY A 110 -14.28 2.12 -7.49
N VAL A 111 -15.24 1.40 -6.89
CA VAL A 111 -14.98 0.43 -5.81
C VAL A 111 -14.60 -0.91 -6.42
N ARG A 112 -13.48 -1.47 -5.99
CA ARG A 112 -13.02 -2.79 -6.45
C ARG A 112 -13.97 -3.89 -5.99
N LEU A 113 -14.32 -4.79 -6.90
CA LEU A 113 -15.05 -6.01 -6.61
C LEU A 113 -14.06 -7.18 -6.52
N VAL A 114 -14.06 -7.87 -5.39
CA VAL A 114 -13.19 -9.03 -5.15
C VAL A 114 -14.04 -10.30 -5.11
N GLY A 115 -13.87 -11.17 -6.10
CA GLY A 115 -14.51 -12.48 -6.15
C GLY A 115 -13.74 -13.47 -5.29
N THR A 116 -14.36 -14.02 -4.26
CA THR A 116 -13.73 -14.99 -3.37
C THR A 116 -14.79 -15.91 -2.75
N GLU A 117 -14.39 -16.75 -1.80
CA GLU A 117 -15.28 -17.63 -1.05
C GLU A 117 -15.62 -17.02 0.31
N SER A 118 -16.64 -17.56 0.98
CA SER A 118 -17.16 -17.02 2.26
C SER A 118 -16.13 -17.02 3.40
N GLU A 119 -15.13 -17.89 3.31
CA GLU A 119 -14.01 -18.07 4.23
C GLU A 119 -13.12 -16.82 4.32
N ILE A 120 -13.29 -15.86 3.40
CA ILE A 120 -12.66 -14.54 3.49
C ILE A 120 -12.96 -13.87 4.83
N ALA A 121 -14.17 -14.04 5.36
CA ALA A 121 -14.60 -13.39 6.59
C ALA A 121 -13.77 -13.85 7.78
N SER A 122 -13.58 -15.17 7.95
CA SER A 122 -12.74 -15.73 9.00
C SER A 122 -11.26 -15.49 8.74
N THR A 123 -10.82 -15.56 7.48
CA THR A 123 -9.40 -15.40 7.11
C THR A 123 -8.89 -13.98 7.38
N LEU A 124 -9.71 -12.97 7.13
CA LEU A 124 -9.37 -11.55 7.35
C LEU A 124 -9.95 -10.97 8.65
N GLY A 125 -10.69 -11.75 9.43
CA GLY A 125 -11.37 -11.28 10.64
C GLY A 125 -12.45 -10.23 10.36
N LEU A 126 -13.10 -10.29 9.19
CA LEU A 126 -14.14 -9.34 8.80
C LEU A 126 -15.42 -9.62 9.59
N GLN A 127 -15.97 -8.57 10.19
CA GLN A 127 -17.25 -8.61 10.89
C GLN A 127 -18.26 -7.74 10.14
N LEU A 128 -19.51 -8.21 10.05
CA LEU A 128 -20.58 -7.44 9.45
C LEU A 128 -21.13 -6.43 10.46
N ALA A 129 -21.21 -5.16 10.05
CA ALA A 129 -21.95 -4.13 10.76
C ALA A 129 -23.46 -4.34 10.57
N THR A 130 -23.88 -4.69 9.34
CA THR A 130 -25.28 -4.89 8.96
C THR A 130 -25.41 -5.91 7.84
N GLY A 131 -26.54 -6.61 7.76
CA GLY A 131 -26.88 -7.52 6.68
C GLY A 131 -26.26 -8.91 6.82
N ARG A 132 -25.87 -9.53 5.70
CA ARG A 132 -25.32 -10.89 5.63
C ARG A 132 -24.26 -11.02 4.54
N TRP A 133 -23.53 -12.14 4.56
CA TRP A 133 -22.63 -12.52 3.47
C TRP A 133 -23.38 -12.93 2.21
N CYS A 134 -22.68 -12.86 1.07
CA CYS A 134 -23.19 -13.27 -0.23
C CYS A 134 -23.53 -14.77 -0.22
N ILE A 135 -24.74 -15.11 -0.67
CA ILE A 135 -25.20 -16.50 -0.81
C ILE A 135 -25.41 -16.81 -2.30
N ARG A 136 -25.89 -15.84 -3.06
CA ARG A 136 -26.20 -16.00 -4.50
C ARG A 136 -25.29 -15.15 -5.37
N PRO A 137 -25.05 -15.56 -6.63
CA PRO A 137 -24.44 -14.67 -7.63
C PRO A 137 -25.22 -13.35 -7.75
N GLY A 138 -24.51 -12.26 -7.98
CA GLY A 138 -25.10 -10.92 -8.05
C GLY A 138 -25.24 -10.22 -6.70
N GLU A 139 -24.83 -10.84 -5.60
CA GLU A 139 -24.78 -10.22 -4.28
C GLU A 139 -23.38 -9.72 -3.96
N ILE A 140 -23.30 -8.55 -3.31
CA ILE A 140 -22.05 -7.96 -2.83
C ILE A 140 -22.15 -7.54 -1.36
N VAL A 141 -21.03 -7.62 -0.64
CA VAL A 141 -20.86 -7.08 0.71
C VAL A 141 -19.88 -5.91 0.65
N ALA A 142 -20.33 -4.76 1.11
CA ALA A 142 -19.56 -3.52 1.07
C ALA A 142 -18.53 -3.44 2.20
N GLY A 143 -17.29 -3.05 1.89
CA GLY A 143 -16.28 -2.67 2.89
C GLY A 143 -16.67 -1.39 3.65
N ALA A 144 -16.04 -1.16 4.80
CA ALA A 144 -16.41 -0.09 5.72
C ALA A 144 -16.16 1.34 5.18
N ASP A 145 -15.23 1.51 4.24
CA ASP A 145 -14.86 2.81 3.64
C ASP A 145 -15.53 3.04 2.28
N THR A 146 -16.32 2.09 1.79
CA THR A 146 -17.09 2.26 0.54
C THR A 146 -18.18 3.34 0.70
N PRO A 147 -18.51 4.09 -0.36
CA PRO A 147 -19.39 5.25 -0.27
C PRO A 147 -20.83 4.86 0.08
N LEU A 148 -21.35 5.43 1.17
CA LEU A 148 -22.64 5.07 1.78
C LEU A 148 -23.85 5.38 0.88
N ASP A 149 -23.77 6.38 0.01
CA ASP A 149 -24.85 6.75 -0.89
C ASP A 149 -25.12 5.71 -1.99
N ARG A 150 -24.14 4.84 -2.28
CA ARG A 150 -24.19 3.81 -3.33
C ARG A 150 -24.11 2.39 -2.80
N PHE A 151 -23.38 2.17 -1.70
CA PHE A 151 -23.10 0.86 -1.12
C PHE A 151 -23.81 0.63 0.23
N SER A 152 -24.98 1.24 0.42
CA SER A 152 -25.86 0.94 1.56
C SER A 152 -26.62 -0.38 1.35
N LEU A 153 -27.02 -1.00 2.47
CA LEU A 153 -27.77 -2.25 2.46
C LEU A 153 -29.04 -2.14 1.59
N GLY A 154 -29.24 -3.08 0.68
CA GLY A 154 -30.38 -3.16 -0.23
C GLY A 154 -30.23 -2.34 -1.52
N GLN A 155 -29.21 -1.49 -1.65
CA GLN A 155 -28.97 -0.76 -2.89
C GLN A 155 -28.50 -1.67 -4.02
N ILE A 156 -28.82 -1.26 -5.25
CA ILE A 156 -28.39 -1.93 -6.47
C ILE A 156 -27.31 -1.06 -7.12
N VAL A 157 -26.17 -1.66 -7.37
CA VAL A 157 -24.99 -1.02 -7.95
C VAL A 157 -24.68 -1.70 -9.28
N GLU A 158 -24.36 -0.93 -10.31
CA GLU A 158 -23.94 -1.46 -11.60
C GLU A 158 -22.42 -1.67 -11.64
N SER A 159 -21.98 -2.82 -12.16
CA SER A 159 -20.58 -3.11 -12.42
C SER A 159 -20.06 -2.26 -13.59
N GLU A 160 -18.76 -2.00 -13.60
CA GLU A 160 -18.11 -1.34 -14.71
C GLU A 160 -17.72 -2.32 -15.82
N ALA A 161 -17.78 -1.85 -17.06
CA ALA A 161 -17.30 -2.63 -18.19
C ALA A 161 -15.76 -2.78 -18.11
N PRO A 162 -15.21 -3.99 -18.34
CA PRO A 162 -13.76 -4.24 -18.24
C PRO A 162 -12.93 -3.33 -19.15
N ARG A 163 -13.49 -2.90 -20.29
CA ARG A 163 -12.90 -1.92 -21.22
C ARG A 163 -14.01 -1.07 -21.84
N LYS A 164 -13.94 0.26 -21.67
CA LYS A 164 -14.96 1.24 -22.11
C LYS A 164 -15.27 1.26 -23.62
N PHE A 165 -14.52 0.52 -24.46
CA PHE A 165 -14.66 0.51 -25.92
C PHE A 165 -14.55 -0.89 -26.56
N ALA A 166 -14.61 -1.96 -25.77
CA ALA A 166 -14.59 -3.31 -26.34
C ALA A 166 -15.99 -3.71 -26.80
N LEU A 167 -16.17 -3.81 -28.12
CA LEU A 167 -17.44 -4.21 -28.77
C LEU A 167 -17.95 -5.60 -28.35
N GLN A 168 -17.07 -6.44 -27.79
CA GLN A 168 -17.39 -7.78 -27.29
C GLN A 168 -17.22 -7.90 -25.77
N ALA A 169 -17.20 -6.78 -25.04
CA ALA A 169 -17.16 -6.84 -23.58
C ALA A 169 -18.43 -7.52 -23.04
N PRO A 170 -18.32 -8.30 -21.95
CA PRO A 170 -19.48 -8.79 -21.22
C PRO A 170 -20.41 -7.64 -20.81
N PRO A 171 -21.74 -7.87 -20.80
CA PRO A 171 -22.71 -6.89 -20.32
C PRO A 171 -22.44 -6.50 -18.85
N THR A 172 -22.64 -5.23 -18.51
CA THR A 172 -22.59 -4.78 -17.12
C THR A 172 -23.69 -5.46 -16.32
N GLN A 173 -23.42 -5.73 -15.05
CA GLN A 173 -24.33 -6.44 -14.16
C GLN A 173 -24.81 -5.50 -13.06
N ARG A 174 -26.10 -5.57 -12.75
CA ARG A 174 -26.65 -4.99 -11.53
C ARG A 174 -26.45 -5.97 -10.39
N LEU A 175 -25.79 -5.47 -9.35
CA LEU A 175 -25.37 -6.19 -8.16
C LEU A 175 -26.11 -5.62 -6.95
N ARG A 176 -26.59 -6.48 -6.05
CA ARG A 176 -27.32 -6.07 -4.86
C ARG A 176 -26.40 -6.08 -3.64
N VAL A 177 -26.35 -4.97 -2.91
CA VAL A 177 -25.65 -4.88 -1.63
C VAL A 177 -26.46 -5.61 -0.56
N VAL A 178 -25.92 -6.68 0.00
CA VAL A 178 -26.60 -7.54 1.00
C VAL A 178 -25.98 -7.45 2.39
N GLY A 179 -24.84 -6.77 2.53
CA GLY A 179 -24.17 -6.56 3.80
C GLY A 179 -23.14 -5.45 3.73
N ARG A 180 -22.70 -5.01 4.91
CA ARG A 180 -21.60 -4.06 5.09
C ARG A 180 -20.72 -4.47 6.25
N CYS A 181 -19.40 -4.37 6.08
CA CYS A 181 -18.42 -4.70 7.10
C CYS A 181 -18.21 -3.55 8.11
N LEU A 182 -17.76 -3.92 9.31
CA LEU A 182 -17.12 -3.01 10.27
C LEU A 182 -15.70 -2.64 9.80
N PRO A 183 -15.18 -1.46 10.18
CA PRO A 183 -13.84 -1.04 9.79
C PRO A 183 -12.77 -1.91 10.43
N THR A 184 -11.78 -2.30 9.63
CA THR A 184 -10.63 -3.13 10.01
C THR A 184 -9.32 -2.34 10.04
N GLY A 185 -9.28 -1.16 9.42
CA GLY A 185 -8.07 -0.37 9.20
C GLY A 185 -7.15 -0.95 8.11
N SER A 186 -7.68 -1.86 7.29
CA SER A 186 -6.97 -2.51 6.20
C SER A 186 -7.57 -2.14 4.84
N SER A 187 -6.87 -2.50 3.76
CA SER A 187 -7.38 -2.36 2.38
C SER A 187 -8.73 -3.05 2.14
N ALA A 188 -9.11 -4.02 2.99
CA ALA A 188 -10.40 -4.69 2.95
C ALA A 188 -11.59 -3.73 3.12
N ASP A 189 -11.37 -2.58 3.77
CA ASP A 189 -12.43 -1.60 4.02
C ASP A 189 -12.81 -0.85 2.74
N GLY A 190 -11.90 -0.75 1.77
CA GLY A 190 -12.09 -0.03 0.51
C GLY A 190 -12.63 -0.87 -0.66
N VAL A 191 -12.95 -2.14 -0.44
CA VAL A 191 -13.41 -3.06 -1.50
C VAL A 191 -14.82 -3.60 -1.21
N ALA A 192 -15.49 -4.12 -2.23
CA ALA A 192 -16.72 -4.88 -2.07
C ALA A 192 -16.49 -6.36 -2.42
N TRP A 193 -16.94 -7.24 -1.55
CA TRP A 193 -16.76 -8.68 -1.63
C TRP A 193 -17.91 -9.31 -2.42
N THR A 194 -17.58 -10.23 -3.30
CA THR A 194 -18.57 -11.02 -4.04
C THR A 194 -18.14 -12.48 -4.13
N ASN A 195 -19.03 -13.36 -4.58
CA ASN A 195 -18.65 -14.75 -4.83
C ASN A 195 -17.90 -14.88 -6.16
N LEU A 196 -17.08 -15.93 -6.29
CA LEU A 196 -16.35 -16.22 -7.52
C LEU A 196 -17.25 -16.34 -8.75
N THR A 197 -18.44 -16.92 -8.59
CA THR A 197 -19.42 -17.04 -9.69
C THR A 197 -19.82 -15.67 -10.24
N THR A 198 -20.01 -14.66 -9.39
CA THR A 198 -20.29 -13.29 -9.84
C THR A 198 -19.11 -12.73 -10.62
N ALA A 199 -17.88 -12.91 -10.14
CA ALA A 199 -16.69 -12.47 -10.87
C ALA A 199 -16.60 -13.13 -12.26
N TRP A 200 -16.80 -14.45 -12.36
CA TRP A 200 -16.79 -15.13 -13.65
C TRP A 200 -17.96 -14.75 -14.58
N VAL A 201 -19.10 -14.35 -14.03
CA VAL A 201 -20.17 -13.72 -14.84
C VAL A 201 -19.71 -12.37 -15.38
N LEU A 202 -19.01 -11.56 -14.58
CA LEU A 202 -18.45 -10.27 -15.01
C LEU A 202 -17.34 -10.44 -16.07
N ASP A 203 -16.62 -11.57 -16.06
CA ASP A 203 -15.72 -11.98 -17.14
C ASP A 203 -16.44 -12.47 -18.40
N GLY A 204 -17.76 -12.71 -18.32
CA GLY A 204 -18.57 -13.25 -19.41
C GLY A 204 -18.46 -14.77 -19.59
N LEU A 205 -17.85 -15.47 -18.62
CA LEU A 205 -17.65 -16.93 -18.67
C LEU A 205 -18.91 -17.72 -18.29
N TYR A 206 -19.86 -17.06 -17.63
CA TYR A 206 -21.16 -17.61 -17.30
C TYR A 206 -22.28 -16.84 -17.98
N HIS A 207 -23.28 -17.56 -18.46
CA HIS A 207 -24.50 -16.98 -18.99
C HIS A 207 -25.71 -17.81 -18.56
N ALA A 208 -26.84 -17.13 -18.39
CA ALA A 208 -28.12 -17.78 -18.16
C ALA A 208 -28.86 -17.92 -19.49
N HIS A 209 -29.34 -19.14 -19.79
CA HIS A 209 -30.37 -19.31 -20.80
C HIS A 209 -31.69 -18.80 -20.23
N GLN A 210 -32.29 -17.80 -20.86
CA GLN A 210 -33.72 -17.55 -20.66
C GLN A 210 -34.44 -18.71 -21.34
N THR A 211 -35.10 -19.57 -20.56
CA THR A 211 -36.13 -20.46 -21.08
C THR A 211 -37.26 -19.59 -21.59
N ALA A 212 -37.14 -19.14 -22.84
CA ALA A 212 -38.23 -18.55 -23.58
C ALA A 212 -39.25 -19.67 -23.84
N SER A 213 -40.16 -19.89 -22.90
CA SER A 213 -41.45 -20.53 -23.16
C SER A 213 -42.39 -19.51 -23.83
N GLU A 214 -41.90 -18.82 -24.86
CA GLU A 214 -42.72 -18.00 -25.74
C GLU A 214 -42.49 -18.51 -27.16
N GLN A 215 -43.59 -18.93 -27.77
CA GLN A 215 -43.64 -19.51 -29.11
C GLN A 215 -42.95 -18.57 -30.12
N PRO A 216 -42.17 -19.11 -31.08
CA PRO A 216 -41.29 -18.32 -31.96
C PRO A 216 -42.00 -17.47 -33.03
N GLU A 217 -43.31 -17.23 -32.92
CA GLU A 217 -44.13 -16.66 -34.00
C GLU A 217 -44.55 -15.18 -33.76
N SER A 218 -44.18 -14.53 -32.63
CA SER A 218 -44.58 -13.12 -32.38
C SER A 218 -43.44 -12.12 -32.11
N SER A 219 -42.17 -12.53 -32.12
CA SER A 219 -41.05 -11.67 -31.71
C SER A 219 -40.52 -10.71 -32.79
N THR A 220 -41.24 -10.50 -33.89
CA THR A 220 -40.72 -9.70 -35.02
C THR A 220 -41.05 -8.20 -34.94
N GLU A 221 -41.93 -7.75 -34.05
CA GLU A 221 -42.39 -6.35 -34.02
C GLU A 221 -41.69 -5.44 -33.01
N GLN A 222 -40.91 -5.97 -32.06
CA GLN A 222 -40.22 -5.19 -31.04
C GLN A 222 -38.72 -5.51 -30.95
N ARG A 223 -38.07 -5.61 -32.10
CA ARG A 223 -36.59 -5.54 -32.13
C ARG A 223 -36.20 -4.08 -31.84
N GLN A 224 -36.13 -3.73 -30.56
CA GLN A 224 -35.54 -2.45 -30.14
C GLN A 224 -34.10 -2.46 -30.62
N ILE A 225 -33.83 -1.75 -31.72
CA ILE A 225 -32.49 -1.54 -32.23
C ILE A 225 -31.80 -0.66 -31.19
N LEU A 226 -31.14 -1.30 -30.22
CA LEU A 226 -30.26 -0.60 -29.29
C LEU A 226 -29.24 0.14 -30.13
N THR A 227 -29.03 1.42 -29.82
CA THR A 227 -28.00 2.23 -30.45
C THR A 227 -26.66 1.49 -30.33
N PRO A 228 -25.84 1.41 -31.39
CA PRO A 228 -24.51 0.81 -31.29
C PRO A 228 -23.78 1.45 -30.10
N ASN A 229 -23.34 0.64 -29.13
CA ASN A 229 -22.72 1.02 -27.85
C ASN A 229 -23.62 1.24 -26.62
N THR A 230 -24.90 0.86 -26.63
CA THR A 230 -25.64 0.76 -25.36
C THR A 230 -25.20 -0.50 -24.60
N PRO A 231 -24.55 -0.40 -23.43
CA PRO A 231 -24.21 -1.58 -22.65
C PRO A 231 -25.50 -2.32 -22.26
N LEU A 232 -25.58 -3.61 -22.61
CA LEU A 232 -26.65 -4.47 -22.12
C LEU A 232 -26.46 -4.60 -20.60
N VAL A 233 -27.44 -4.16 -19.81
CA VAL A 233 -27.42 -4.30 -18.35
C VAL A 233 -28.28 -5.49 -17.96
N ARG A 234 -27.77 -6.41 -17.15
CA ARG A 234 -28.54 -7.57 -16.64
C ARG A 234 -28.66 -7.56 -15.12
N ASN A 235 -29.80 -8.04 -14.61
CA ASN A 235 -30.04 -8.22 -13.17
C ASN A 235 -29.57 -9.62 -12.75
N LEU A 236 -28.36 -9.74 -12.20
CA LEU A 236 -27.83 -11.05 -11.79
C LEU A 236 -28.52 -11.59 -10.52
N TYR A 237 -28.90 -10.69 -9.60
CA TYR A 237 -29.49 -11.04 -8.30
C TYR A 237 -30.95 -11.55 -8.38
N GLU A 238 -31.61 -11.43 -9.53
CA GLU A 238 -32.97 -11.92 -9.76
C GLU A 238 -33.00 -13.32 -10.39
N GLN A 239 -31.87 -13.80 -10.91
CA GLN A 239 -31.80 -15.12 -11.53
C GLN A 239 -31.50 -16.18 -10.46
N ASP A 240 -32.31 -17.24 -10.42
CA ASP A 240 -31.94 -18.45 -9.68
C ASP A 240 -30.70 -19.04 -10.36
N GLY A 241 -29.59 -19.13 -9.62
CA GLY A 241 -28.28 -19.54 -10.14
C GLY A 241 -28.25 -20.93 -10.80
N SER A 242 -29.34 -21.71 -10.71
CA SER A 242 -29.54 -22.99 -11.39
C SER A 242 -29.55 -22.91 -12.93
N GLY A 243 -29.74 -21.71 -13.51
CA GLY A 243 -29.70 -21.51 -14.96
C GLY A 243 -28.35 -21.05 -15.52
N LEU A 244 -27.34 -20.82 -14.67
CA LEU A 244 -26.02 -20.33 -15.06
C LEU A 244 -25.13 -21.50 -15.47
N HIS A 245 -24.62 -21.47 -16.71
CA HIS A 245 -23.67 -22.45 -17.21
C HIS A 245 -22.34 -21.79 -17.57
N ALA A 246 -21.24 -22.45 -17.22
CA ALA A 246 -19.90 -22.06 -17.60
C ALA A 246 -19.64 -22.43 -19.07
N GLN A 247 -19.01 -21.53 -19.81
CA GLN A 247 -18.57 -21.79 -21.19
C GLN A 247 -17.28 -22.62 -21.27
N ILE A 248 -16.56 -22.71 -20.15
CA ILE A 248 -15.27 -23.40 -20.03
C ILE A 248 -15.35 -24.50 -18.96
N SER A 249 -14.39 -25.42 -19.00
CA SER A 249 -14.28 -26.47 -18.00
C SER A 249 -14.08 -25.86 -16.61
N LYS A 250 -14.56 -26.54 -15.55
CA LYS A 250 -14.43 -26.02 -14.18
C LYS A 250 -12.96 -25.75 -13.83
N ASP A 251 -12.05 -26.61 -14.28
CA ASP A 251 -10.62 -26.53 -13.99
C ASP A 251 -9.91 -25.33 -14.64
N GLU A 252 -10.51 -24.74 -15.68
CA GLU A 252 -10.01 -23.57 -16.39
C GLU A 252 -10.55 -22.24 -15.83
N LEU A 253 -11.49 -22.28 -14.88
CA LEU A 253 -12.07 -21.06 -14.33
C LEU A 253 -10.98 -20.17 -13.70
N PRO A 254 -10.88 -18.90 -14.13
CA PRO A 254 -9.75 -18.07 -13.78
C PRO A 254 -9.82 -17.64 -12.32
N VAL A 255 -8.67 -17.61 -11.66
CA VAL A 255 -8.42 -16.91 -10.40
C VAL A 255 -7.10 -16.17 -10.52
N HIS A 256 -6.96 -15.00 -9.92
CA HIS A 256 -5.73 -14.21 -10.04
C HIS A 256 -4.66 -14.72 -9.07
N LEU A 257 -5.08 -15.01 -7.85
CA LEU A 257 -4.16 -15.47 -6.81
C LEU A 257 -4.89 -16.29 -5.75
N LEU A 258 -4.12 -17.07 -5.00
CA LEU A 258 -4.57 -17.86 -3.87
C LEU A 258 -3.80 -17.41 -2.63
N ARG A 259 -4.51 -17.16 -1.54
CA ARG A 259 -3.89 -17.06 -0.21
C ARG A 259 -3.98 -18.44 0.45
N ILE A 260 -2.84 -18.96 0.90
CA ILE A 260 -2.78 -20.29 1.51
C ILE A 260 -2.27 -20.15 2.94
N THR A 261 -3.02 -20.71 3.90
CA THR A 261 -2.72 -20.76 5.33
C THR A 261 -2.32 -22.18 5.75
N PRO A 262 -1.03 -22.55 5.57
CA PRO A 262 -0.53 -23.85 6.00
C PRO A 262 -0.47 -23.95 7.53
N GLN A 263 -0.71 -25.15 8.06
CA GLN A 263 -0.68 -25.41 9.51
C GLN A 263 0.73 -25.33 10.10
N ASP A 264 1.74 -25.75 9.34
CA ASP A 264 3.14 -25.79 9.78
C ASP A 264 4.12 -25.47 8.65
N GLN A 265 5.40 -25.30 9.01
CA GLN A 265 6.46 -24.98 8.05
C GLN A 265 6.69 -26.10 7.02
N ARG A 266 6.45 -27.36 7.40
CA ARG A 266 6.55 -28.51 6.49
C ARG A 266 5.47 -28.44 5.42
N SER A 267 4.21 -28.25 5.79
CA SER A 267 3.08 -28.12 4.85
C SER A 267 3.30 -26.93 3.92
N ARG A 268 3.77 -25.78 4.45
CA ARG A 268 4.14 -24.63 3.62
C ARG A 268 5.16 -24.99 2.55
N THR A 269 6.19 -25.76 2.90
CA THR A 269 7.26 -26.15 1.97
C THR A 269 6.76 -27.17 0.95
N MET A 270 5.94 -28.12 1.38
CA MET A 270 5.34 -29.16 0.55
C MET A 270 4.43 -28.57 -0.52
N VAL A 271 3.43 -27.78 -0.12
CA VAL A 271 2.51 -27.07 -1.03
C VAL A 271 3.28 -26.25 -2.05
N ARG A 272 4.27 -25.49 -1.57
CA ARG A 272 5.07 -24.63 -2.44
C ARG A 272 5.81 -25.42 -3.51
N THR A 273 6.33 -26.57 -3.14
CA THR A 273 7.07 -27.46 -4.05
C THR A 273 6.13 -28.14 -5.02
N ASN A 274 5.02 -28.69 -4.53
CA ASN A 274 4.01 -29.40 -5.32
C ASN A 274 3.41 -28.48 -6.39
N LEU A 275 2.94 -27.29 -6.01
CA LEU A 275 2.32 -26.34 -6.94
C LEU A 275 3.33 -25.83 -7.98
N LYS A 276 4.59 -25.63 -7.59
CA LYS A 276 5.64 -25.24 -8.53
C LYS A 276 5.98 -26.34 -9.52
N LEU A 277 6.04 -27.61 -9.08
CA LEU A 277 6.37 -28.74 -9.96
C LEU A 277 5.21 -29.13 -10.88
N ALA A 278 3.98 -29.11 -10.38
CA ALA A 278 2.80 -29.54 -11.13
C ALA A 278 2.28 -28.47 -12.09
N TYR A 279 2.28 -27.20 -11.69
CA TYR A 279 1.65 -26.11 -12.45
C TYR A 279 2.63 -24.97 -12.84
N GLY A 280 3.90 -25.05 -12.45
CA GLY A 280 4.84 -23.96 -12.67
C GLY A 280 4.46 -22.68 -11.91
N ALA A 281 3.60 -22.78 -10.88
CA ALA A 281 3.02 -21.62 -10.20
C ALA A 281 4.08 -20.80 -9.46
N MET A 282 3.91 -19.46 -9.47
CA MET A 282 4.72 -18.58 -8.66
C MET A 282 4.21 -18.61 -7.23
N THR A 283 5.14 -18.72 -6.28
CA THR A 283 4.83 -18.77 -4.85
C THR A 283 5.65 -17.72 -4.13
N ALA A 284 4.98 -16.92 -3.33
CA ALA A 284 5.57 -15.82 -2.59
C ALA A 284 5.28 -15.98 -1.09
N VAL A 285 6.29 -15.77 -0.26
CA VAL A 285 6.12 -15.63 1.19
C VAL A 285 6.14 -14.13 1.50
N PRO A 286 4.98 -13.52 1.81
CA PRO A 286 4.86 -12.06 1.95
C PRO A 286 5.87 -11.43 2.90
N GLU A 287 6.18 -12.09 4.03
CA GLU A 287 7.19 -11.62 4.97
C GLU A 287 8.58 -11.48 4.31
N LYS A 288 9.01 -12.50 3.55
CA LYS A 288 10.30 -12.47 2.84
C LYS A 288 10.34 -11.42 1.76
N VAL A 289 9.25 -11.29 0.99
CA VAL A 289 9.15 -10.25 -0.05
C VAL A 289 9.16 -8.86 0.57
N ALA A 290 8.49 -8.66 1.71
CA ALA A 290 8.54 -7.40 2.44
C ALA A 290 9.96 -7.08 2.93
N ASP A 291 10.72 -8.08 3.39
CA ASP A 291 12.12 -7.92 3.78
C ASP A 291 13.02 -7.58 2.59
N GLU A 292 12.88 -8.27 1.45
CA GLU A 292 13.62 -7.95 0.22
C GLU A 292 13.31 -6.55 -0.30
N LEU A 293 12.03 -6.15 -0.26
CA LEU A 293 11.61 -4.79 -0.59
C LEU A 293 12.23 -3.77 0.37
N ALA A 294 12.20 -4.04 1.67
CA ALA A 294 12.81 -3.19 2.69
C ALA A 294 14.31 -3.01 2.46
N GLU A 295 15.02 -4.08 2.15
CA GLU A 295 16.44 -4.04 1.80
C GLU A 295 16.69 -3.23 0.53
N SER A 296 15.85 -3.42 -0.50
CA SER A 296 15.95 -2.65 -1.74
C SER A 296 15.72 -1.15 -1.53
N PHE A 297 14.74 -0.78 -0.70
CA PHE A 297 14.48 0.61 -0.33
C PHE A 297 15.61 1.18 0.52
N ALA A 298 16.15 0.41 1.47
CA ALA A 298 17.30 0.81 2.27
C ALA A 298 18.55 1.02 1.40
N ALA A 299 18.78 0.17 0.40
CA ALA A 299 19.87 0.31 -0.55
C ALA A 299 19.75 1.60 -1.38
N ARG A 300 18.55 1.91 -1.89
CA ARG A 300 18.28 3.17 -2.60
C ARG A 300 18.39 4.38 -1.66
N ALA A 301 17.91 4.27 -0.43
CA ALA A 301 18.04 5.31 0.59
C ALA A 301 19.51 5.58 0.92
N LYS A 302 20.39 4.56 0.95
CA LYS A 302 21.83 4.74 1.10
C LYS A 302 22.46 5.57 -0.03
N LEU A 303 21.98 5.44 -1.27
CA LEU A 303 22.45 6.29 -2.38
C LEU A 303 22.07 7.77 -2.16
N VAL A 304 20.83 8.02 -1.73
CA VAL A 304 20.37 9.37 -1.38
C VAL A 304 21.17 9.91 -0.18
N GLN A 305 21.42 9.08 0.83
CA GLN A 305 22.27 9.46 1.96
C GLN A 305 23.67 9.84 1.50
N LEU A 306 24.31 9.05 0.62
CA LEU A 306 25.64 9.37 0.12
C LEU A 306 25.66 10.73 -0.60
N ALA A 307 24.65 11.00 -1.42
CA ALA A 307 24.48 12.28 -2.11
C ALA A 307 24.27 13.47 -1.16
N VAL A 308 23.79 13.24 0.07
CA VAL A 308 23.58 14.28 1.08
C VAL A 308 24.73 14.37 2.09
N VAL A 309 25.44 13.27 2.38
CA VAL A 309 26.59 13.23 3.28
C VAL A 309 27.72 14.11 2.74
N VAL A 310 27.98 14.08 1.43
CA VAL A 310 29.04 14.90 0.82
C VAL A 310 28.77 16.42 0.99
N PRO A 311 27.59 16.95 0.63
CA PRO A 311 27.21 18.32 0.97
C PRO A 311 27.18 18.59 2.48
N GLY A 312 26.71 17.64 3.30
CA GLY A 312 26.67 17.79 4.75
C GLY A 312 28.06 17.95 5.38
N LEU A 313 29.05 17.20 4.88
CA LEU A 313 30.46 17.39 5.22
C LEU A 313 30.95 18.78 4.79
N GLY A 314 30.54 19.24 3.60
CA GLY A 314 30.82 20.59 3.13
C GLY A 314 30.26 21.69 4.04
N VAL A 315 28.99 21.56 4.46
CA VAL A 315 28.35 22.47 5.42
C VAL A 315 29.07 22.44 6.76
N THR A 316 29.45 21.25 7.23
CA THR A 316 30.21 21.10 8.49
C THR A 316 31.56 21.80 8.38
N LEU A 317 32.31 21.59 7.30
CA LEU A 317 33.60 22.25 7.07
C LEU A 317 33.45 23.77 6.96
N LEU A 318 32.41 24.25 6.26
CA LEU A 318 32.11 25.68 6.15
C LEU A 318 31.75 26.28 7.51
N THR A 319 30.98 25.58 8.34
CA THR A 319 30.66 26.04 9.70
C THR A 319 31.93 26.15 10.54
N LEU A 320 32.82 25.14 10.47
CA LEU A 320 34.12 25.17 11.15
C LEU A 320 34.99 26.31 10.64
N LEU A 321 35.02 26.55 9.33
CA LEU A 321 35.77 27.64 8.72
C LEU A 321 35.25 29.01 9.16
N VAL A 322 33.93 29.23 9.15
CA VAL A 322 33.34 30.51 9.59
C VAL A 322 33.63 30.76 11.06
N VAL A 323 33.50 29.73 11.90
CA VAL A 323 33.80 29.78 13.33
C VAL A 323 35.31 30.01 13.57
N TRP A 324 36.18 29.39 12.78
CA TRP A 324 37.63 29.61 12.81
C TRP A 324 38.01 31.03 12.39
N LEU A 325 37.43 31.55 11.30
CA LEU A 325 37.67 32.92 10.85
C LEU A 325 37.18 33.94 11.88
N ASP A 326 36.09 33.66 12.59
CA ASP A 326 35.65 34.51 13.69
C ASP A 326 36.66 34.53 14.84
N TRP A 327 37.19 33.35 15.20
CA TRP A 327 38.26 33.23 16.18
C TRP A 327 39.51 34.03 15.78
N GLN A 328 39.91 33.94 14.51
CA GLN A 328 41.08 34.67 14.00
C GLN A 328 40.85 36.19 13.96
N ARG A 329 39.65 36.65 13.57
CA ARG A 329 39.30 38.08 13.56
C ARG A 329 39.29 38.70 14.96
N ARG A 330 38.91 37.93 15.98
CA ARG A 330 38.82 38.40 17.36
C ARG A 330 40.13 38.29 18.15
N GLN A 331 41.28 38.04 17.50
CA GLN A 331 42.57 37.94 18.18
C GLN A 331 42.91 39.18 19.04
N THR A 332 42.48 40.36 18.61
CA THR A 332 42.63 41.62 19.36
C THR A 332 41.81 41.62 20.67
N GLU A 333 40.56 41.20 20.62
CA GLU A 333 39.69 41.00 21.79
C GLU A 333 40.28 39.94 22.73
N HIS A 334 40.78 38.83 22.17
CA HIS A 334 41.42 37.76 22.92
C HIS A 334 42.72 38.20 23.61
N ALA A 335 43.48 39.10 22.99
CA ALA A 335 44.66 39.70 23.60
C ALA A 335 44.27 40.66 24.74
N GLY A 336 43.21 41.45 24.56
CA GLY A 336 42.64 42.31 25.61
C GLY A 336 42.14 41.53 26.82
N LEU A 337 41.35 40.48 26.61
CA LEU A 337 40.85 39.61 27.68
C LEU A 337 41.98 38.88 28.43
N ARG A 338 43.05 38.48 27.73
CA ARG A 338 44.24 37.89 28.36
C ARG A 338 44.96 38.90 29.27
N ARG A 339 45.06 40.17 28.85
CA ARG A 339 45.62 41.25 29.68
C ARG A 339 44.78 41.54 30.93
N LEU A 340 43.47 41.29 30.87
CA LEU A 340 42.56 41.38 32.00
C LEU A 340 42.54 40.12 32.91
N GLY A 341 43.45 39.16 32.66
CA GLY A 341 43.62 37.96 33.50
C GLY A 341 42.82 36.72 33.05
N ALA A 342 42.19 36.74 31.87
CA ALA A 342 41.48 35.56 31.36
C ALA A 342 42.47 34.44 30.97
N SER A 343 42.26 33.23 31.51
CA SER A 343 43.06 32.05 31.18
C SER A 343 42.75 31.50 29.78
N GLN A 344 43.73 30.84 29.14
CA GLN A 344 43.55 30.21 27.81
C GLN A 344 42.39 29.21 27.80
N ARG A 345 42.18 28.47 28.91
CA ARG A 345 41.05 27.55 29.07
C ARG A 345 39.70 28.25 29.02
N THR A 346 39.60 29.47 29.53
CA THR A 346 38.34 30.24 29.53
C THR A 346 37.95 30.63 28.11
N LEU A 347 38.93 31.07 27.31
CA LEU A 347 38.72 31.42 25.90
C LEU A 347 38.31 30.22 25.05
N VAL A 348 39.02 29.09 25.17
CA VAL A 348 38.66 27.83 24.48
C VAL A 348 37.29 27.33 24.94
N SER A 349 36.99 27.41 26.24
CA SER A 349 35.68 26.97 26.74
C SER A 349 34.52 27.81 26.21
N SER A 350 34.72 29.11 25.99
CA SER A 350 33.70 29.98 25.38
C SER A 350 33.42 29.58 23.93
N PHE A 351 34.45 29.17 23.18
CA PHE A 351 34.34 28.72 21.80
C PHE A 351 33.61 27.38 21.69
N VAL A 352 33.98 26.40 22.53
CA VAL A 352 33.28 25.11 22.61
C VAL A 352 31.80 25.32 22.90
N LEU A 353 31.48 26.28 23.78
CA LEU A 353 30.11 26.61 24.14
C LEU A 353 29.33 27.23 22.99
N GLU A 354 29.97 28.06 22.18
CA GLU A 354 29.37 28.65 20.99
C GLU A 354 29.05 27.59 19.93
N LEU A 355 29.99 26.67 19.68
CA LEU A 355 29.79 25.53 18.77
C LEU A 355 28.72 24.56 19.28
N LEU A 356 28.66 24.33 20.59
CA LEU A 356 27.64 23.48 21.19
C LEU A 356 26.25 24.13 21.08
N GLY A 357 26.15 25.45 21.27
CA GLY A 357 24.88 26.17 21.09
C GLY A 357 24.38 26.15 19.65
N THR A 358 25.26 26.36 18.65
CA THR A 358 24.86 26.25 17.23
C THR A 358 24.44 24.84 16.87
N ALA A 359 25.13 23.81 17.39
CA ALA A 359 24.75 22.42 17.21
C ALA A 359 23.39 22.10 17.84
N VAL A 360 23.13 22.57 19.07
CA VAL A 360 21.82 22.37 19.74
C VAL A 360 20.70 23.03 18.95
N ILE A 361 20.87 24.28 18.51
CA ILE A 361 19.87 24.98 17.69
C ILE A 361 19.66 24.23 16.37
N SER A 362 20.73 23.79 15.72
CA SER A 362 20.66 22.99 14.49
C SER A 362 19.87 21.70 14.69
N VAL A 363 20.07 20.98 15.79
CA VAL A 363 19.33 19.73 16.09
C VAL A 363 17.86 20.02 16.34
N MET A 364 17.53 21.07 17.09
CA MET A 364 16.14 21.48 17.32
C MET A 364 15.44 21.86 16.01
N LEU A 365 16.09 22.65 15.16
CA LEU A 365 15.58 23.02 13.84
C LEU A 365 15.44 21.80 12.93
N ALA A 366 16.43 20.90 12.91
CA ALA A 366 16.37 19.67 12.10
C ALA A 366 15.21 18.80 12.54
N SER A 367 15.00 18.61 13.85
CA SER A 367 13.89 17.83 14.36
C SER A 367 12.54 18.45 13.98
N GLY A 368 12.38 19.77 14.13
CA GLY A 368 11.17 20.47 13.71
C GLY A 368 10.90 20.33 12.22
N LEU A 369 11.94 20.48 11.38
CA LEU A 369 11.83 20.35 9.94
C LEU A 369 11.48 18.91 9.52
N THR A 370 12.08 17.90 10.16
CA THR A 370 11.74 16.49 9.91
C THR A 370 10.28 16.19 10.26
N VAL A 371 9.75 16.72 11.37
CA VAL A 371 8.35 16.56 11.73
C VAL A 371 7.44 17.24 10.71
N ALA A 372 7.73 18.49 10.34
CA ALA A 372 6.97 19.23 9.34
C ALA A 372 6.94 18.51 7.98
N LEU A 373 8.09 18.01 7.52
CA LEU A 373 8.21 17.20 6.31
C LEU A 373 7.37 15.92 6.40
N SER A 374 7.35 15.25 7.57
CA SER A 374 6.56 14.03 7.74
C SER A 374 5.05 14.26 7.69
N ILE A 375 4.56 15.40 8.22
CA ILE A 375 3.15 15.78 8.14
C ILE A 375 2.78 16.13 6.70
N PHE A 376 3.66 16.85 5.99
CA PHE A 376 3.43 17.22 4.60
C PHE A 376 3.42 16.00 3.67
N ALA A 377 4.37 15.06 3.84
CA ALA A 377 4.41 13.82 3.09
C ALA A 377 3.14 12.97 3.31
N ALA A 378 2.64 12.88 4.54
CA ALA A 378 1.41 12.14 4.84
C ALA A 378 0.17 12.69 4.11
N ARG A 379 0.14 13.98 3.76
CA ARG A 379 -0.97 14.61 3.02
C ARG A 379 -0.90 14.42 1.50
N TRP A 380 0.25 14.01 0.96
CA TRP A 380 0.45 13.77 -0.47
C TRP A 380 0.37 12.28 -0.86
N VAL A 381 0.54 11.40 0.12
CA VAL A 381 0.47 9.93 -0.06
C VAL A 381 -0.96 9.40 0.16
N MET A 382 -1.83 10.18 0.82
CA MET A 382 -3.30 10.00 0.76
C MET A 382 -3.86 10.80 -0.41
#